data_AF-E1Z2N9-F1
#
_entry.id   AF-E1Z2N9-F1
#
_cell.length_a   1.000
_cell.length_b   1.000
_cell.length_c   1.000
_cell.angle_alpha   90.00
_cell.angle_beta   90.00
_cell.angle_gamma   90.00
#
_symmetry.space_group_name_H-M   'P 1'
#
loop_
_entity.id
_entity.type
_entity.pdbx_description
1 polymer ?
#
loop_
_entity_poly.entity_id
_entity_poly.type
_entity_poly.pdbx_seq_one_letter_code
_entity_poly.pdbx_strand_id
1 'polypeptide(L)'
;MSQVWALVDLDGDGRVDYHTLILSGYANPNGVAWRDGDLFIGLPTRIVRLDNIDRYALHKKPYTRTPTTVLELPVQDFHQSRYLSFGPNGKLYFGIGMPCDVCVPPTYRRNATSPKFLHGSIHRANADGTGVELWASGLRNSVGFDFHPRTRKLYFADNGADSIGGVMTANRPDDKLGYAPRKGLNFGFPYCHTTGRGGEAKKPRLRLPGVGTPLPDPTLNARQRAVKCKSSKVTPSIQALGPHVAPLGMRFYSWRAARSAFPRAYDGSLLVAEHGSGGLNATDRLGYRVVRVVLSKAGDRVVRHERFISGWLQKEGTPDSSIVGRPVDLLQLPDGSLLISDDGADCVWRVTYKRPKR
;
A
#
# COMPACT_ATOMS: atom_id res chain seq x y z
N MET A 1 -2.15 -21.73 -9.52
CA MET A 1 -1.46 -21.48 -8.24
C MET A 1 -0.39 -20.44 -8.47
N SER A 2 -0.17 -19.52 -7.54
CA SER A 2 0.74 -18.38 -7.72
C SER A 2 2.20 -18.77 -7.44
N GLN A 3 3.11 -17.90 -7.88
CA GLN A 3 4.55 -18.08 -7.78
C GLN A 3 5.22 -16.85 -7.15
N VAL A 4 6.39 -17.05 -6.57
CA VAL A 4 7.29 -16.00 -6.11
C VAL A 4 8.61 -16.19 -6.85
N TRP A 5 9.08 -15.12 -7.49
CA TRP A 5 10.29 -15.10 -8.30
C TRP A 5 11.31 -14.13 -7.70
N ALA A 6 12.59 -14.49 -7.78
CA ALA A 6 13.69 -13.56 -7.58
C ALA A 6 14.15 -13.06 -8.95
N LEU A 7 14.25 -11.74 -9.12
CA LEU A 7 14.89 -11.10 -10.26
C LEU A 7 16.32 -10.77 -9.86
N VAL A 8 17.31 -11.34 -10.55
CA VAL A 8 18.73 -11.20 -10.20
C VAL A 8 19.46 -10.36 -11.24
N ASP A 9 20.18 -9.37 -10.74
CA ASP A 9 21.06 -8.46 -11.47
C ASP A 9 22.42 -8.51 -10.77
N LEU A 10 23.38 -9.20 -11.38
CA LEU A 10 24.70 -9.48 -10.81
C LEU A 10 25.70 -8.35 -11.06
N ASP A 11 25.52 -7.57 -12.13
CA ASP A 11 26.42 -6.48 -12.50
C ASP A 11 25.93 -5.09 -12.04
N GLY A 12 24.70 -5.02 -11.52
CA GLY A 12 24.09 -3.81 -10.98
C GLY A 12 23.75 -2.79 -12.07
N ASP A 13 23.65 -3.21 -13.33
CA ASP A 13 23.30 -2.31 -14.42
C ASP A 13 21.80 -1.93 -14.42
N GLY A 14 21.00 -2.63 -13.60
CA GLY A 14 19.56 -2.51 -13.43
C GLY A 14 18.75 -3.20 -14.53
N ARG A 15 19.34 -4.21 -15.19
CA ARG A 15 18.68 -5.18 -16.07
C ARG A 15 18.79 -6.56 -15.41
N VAL A 16 17.74 -7.35 -15.57
CA VAL A 16 17.70 -8.69 -14.98
C VAL A 16 18.56 -9.62 -15.83
N ASP A 17 19.57 -10.24 -15.25
CA ASP A 17 20.40 -11.27 -15.90
C ASP A 17 19.63 -12.59 -16.00
N TYR A 18 18.93 -12.94 -14.93
CA TYR A 18 18.06 -14.11 -14.87
C TYR A 18 17.04 -13.99 -13.75
N HIS A 19 15.98 -14.78 -13.85
CA HIS A 19 14.99 -14.94 -12.80
C HIS A 19 15.04 -16.37 -12.25
N THR A 20 14.84 -16.50 -10.94
CA THR A 20 14.81 -17.79 -10.24
C THR A 20 13.44 -18.00 -9.61
N LEU A 21 12.80 -19.13 -9.90
CA LEU A 21 11.58 -19.52 -9.18
C LEU A 21 11.97 -19.80 -7.73
N ILE A 22 11.37 -19.09 -6.78
CA ILE A 22 11.66 -19.23 -5.36
C ILE A 22 10.62 -20.13 -4.70
N LEU A 23 9.35 -19.84 -4.93
CA LEU A 23 8.24 -20.53 -4.29
C LEU A 23 7.10 -20.68 -5.28
N SER A 24 6.42 -21.81 -5.25
CA SER A 24 5.21 -22.05 -6.03
C SER A 24 4.20 -22.85 -5.22
N GLY A 25 2.94 -22.86 -5.65
CA GLY A 25 1.92 -23.70 -5.02
C GLY A 25 1.22 -23.05 -3.83
N TYR A 26 1.40 -21.75 -3.62
CA TYR A 26 0.71 -20.99 -2.59
C TYR A 26 -0.36 -20.11 -3.23
N ALA A 27 -1.49 -19.95 -2.53
CA ALA A 27 -2.56 -19.05 -2.96
C ALA A 27 -2.20 -17.60 -2.58
N ASN A 28 -2.24 -16.70 -3.57
CA ASN A 28 -2.14 -15.24 -3.40
C ASN A 28 -1.00 -14.75 -2.47
N PRO A 29 0.28 -15.17 -2.68
CA PRO A 29 1.40 -14.49 -2.05
C PRO A 29 1.40 -13.04 -2.53
N ASN A 30 1.40 -12.09 -1.59
CA ASN A 30 1.29 -10.67 -1.92
C ASN A 30 2.40 -9.84 -1.27
N GLY A 31 2.45 -9.76 0.07
CA GLY A 31 3.49 -9.00 0.74
C GLY A 31 4.81 -9.74 0.72
N VAL A 32 5.89 -9.03 0.38
CA VAL A 32 7.24 -9.58 0.37
C VAL A 32 8.14 -8.61 1.13
N ALA A 33 8.88 -9.12 2.11
CA ALA A 33 9.87 -8.34 2.84
C ALA A 33 11.13 -9.19 3.05
N TRP A 34 12.29 -8.62 2.71
CA TRP A 34 13.58 -9.26 2.91
C TRP A 34 14.28 -8.65 4.13
N ARG A 35 14.97 -9.49 4.91
CA ARG A 35 15.86 -9.04 5.99
C ARG A 35 16.90 -10.09 6.31
N ASP A 36 18.15 -9.66 6.39
CA ASP A 36 19.29 -10.45 6.90
C ASP A 36 19.41 -11.83 6.23
N GLY A 37 19.12 -11.89 4.93
CA GLY A 37 19.14 -13.11 4.12
C GLY A 37 17.84 -13.91 4.11
N ASP A 38 16.85 -13.56 4.95
CA ASP A 38 15.56 -14.25 5.02
C ASP A 38 14.46 -13.52 4.23
N LEU A 39 13.55 -14.28 3.63
CA LEU A 39 12.38 -13.76 2.93
C LEU A 39 11.10 -14.02 3.73
N PHE A 40 10.36 -12.96 3.99
CA PHE A 40 9.04 -13.01 4.60
C PHE A 40 7.97 -12.83 3.52
N ILE A 41 6.99 -13.73 3.52
CA ILE A 41 5.90 -13.73 2.54
C ILE A 41 4.57 -13.67 3.28
N GLY A 42 3.75 -12.68 2.93
CA GLY A 42 2.38 -12.54 3.36
C GLY A 42 1.45 -13.38 2.49
N LEU A 43 0.88 -14.43 3.08
CA LEU A 43 -0.17 -15.27 2.51
C LEU A 43 -1.53 -14.87 3.11
N PRO A 44 -2.66 -15.23 2.49
CA PRO A 44 -3.99 -14.82 2.97
C PRO A 44 -4.25 -15.09 4.46
N THR A 45 -3.78 -16.24 4.95
CA THR A 45 -4.04 -16.72 6.32
C THR A 45 -2.82 -16.75 7.22
N ARG A 46 -1.62 -16.38 6.73
CA ARG A 46 -0.39 -16.45 7.53
C ARG A 46 0.76 -15.65 6.94
N ILE A 47 1.73 -15.32 7.77
CA ILE A 47 3.06 -14.87 7.34
C ILE A 47 4.01 -16.03 7.49
N VAL A 48 4.78 -16.32 6.45
CA VAL A 48 5.82 -17.35 6.45
C VAL A 48 7.20 -16.74 6.21
N ARG A 49 8.23 -17.41 6.70
CA ARG A 49 9.64 -17.07 6.48
C ARG A 49 10.36 -18.20 5.75
N LEU A 50 11.16 -17.82 4.77
CA LEU A 50 12.07 -18.69 4.03
C LEU A 50 13.49 -18.28 4.40
N ASP A 51 14.23 -19.19 5.00
CA ASP A 51 15.54 -18.88 5.58
C ASP A 51 16.63 -18.87 4.50
N ASN A 52 17.59 -17.93 4.58
CA ASN A 52 18.75 -17.85 3.69
C ASN A 52 18.39 -17.86 2.19
N ILE A 53 17.40 -17.06 1.79
CA ILE A 53 16.84 -17.09 0.44
C ILE A 53 17.84 -16.69 -0.63
N ASP A 54 18.80 -15.82 -0.31
CA ASP A 54 19.78 -15.33 -1.27
C ASP A 54 20.59 -16.48 -1.86
N ARG A 55 20.89 -17.51 -1.05
CA ARG A 55 21.56 -18.72 -1.52
C ARG A 55 20.74 -19.42 -2.61
N TYR A 56 19.44 -19.54 -2.43
CA TYR A 56 18.56 -20.19 -3.40
C TYR A 56 18.46 -19.36 -4.69
N ALA A 57 18.23 -18.05 -4.56
CA ALA A 57 18.15 -17.14 -5.69
C ALA A 57 19.43 -17.14 -6.54
N LEU A 58 20.60 -17.04 -5.90
CA LEU A 58 21.90 -16.95 -6.57
C LEU A 58 22.35 -18.29 -7.19
N HIS A 59 21.97 -19.43 -6.59
CA HIS A 59 22.26 -20.76 -7.17
C HIS A 59 21.21 -21.23 -8.18
N LYS A 60 20.23 -20.38 -8.54
CA LYS A 60 19.16 -20.71 -9.50
C LYS A 60 18.34 -21.92 -9.08
N LYS A 61 18.02 -22.02 -7.78
CA LYS A 61 17.28 -23.16 -7.21
C LYS A 61 16.00 -22.69 -6.50
N PRO A 62 14.90 -23.44 -6.61
CA PRO A 62 13.72 -23.19 -5.80
C PRO A 62 14.00 -23.45 -4.32
N TYR A 63 13.25 -22.79 -3.44
CA TYR A 63 13.28 -23.07 -2.02
C TYR A 63 12.69 -24.46 -1.75
N THR A 64 13.50 -25.38 -1.24
CA THR A 64 13.13 -26.79 -1.06
C THR A 64 12.74 -27.16 0.36
N ARG A 65 12.95 -26.27 1.34
CA ARG A 65 12.59 -26.50 2.73
C ARG A 65 11.13 -26.12 2.97
N THR A 66 10.55 -26.62 4.05
CA THR A 66 9.25 -26.13 4.54
C THR A 66 9.40 -24.69 5.04
N PRO A 67 8.59 -23.73 4.56
CA PRO A 67 8.57 -22.38 5.11
C PRO A 67 8.17 -22.39 6.60
N THR A 68 8.84 -21.58 7.41
CA THR A 68 8.50 -21.42 8.82
C THR A 68 7.30 -20.50 8.95
N THR A 69 6.22 -20.95 9.60
CA THR A 69 5.10 -20.06 9.94
C THR A 69 5.54 -19.09 11.03
N VAL A 70 5.49 -17.78 10.72
CA VAL A 70 5.81 -16.69 11.64
C VAL A 70 4.57 -16.27 12.42
N LEU A 71 3.45 -16.07 11.70
CA LEU A 71 2.18 -15.68 12.30
C LEU A 71 1.03 -16.31 11.54
N GLU A 72 0.05 -16.80 12.29
CA GLU A 72 -1.27 -17.18 11.77
C GLU A 72 -2.19 -15.97 11.84
N LEU A 73 -2.86 -15.66 10.73
CA LEU A 73 -3.66 -14.45 10.53
C LEU A 73 -5.15 -14.81 10.36
N PRO A 74 -6.06 -13.81 10.47
CA PRO A 74 -7.47 -14.04 10.20
C PRO A 74 -7.72 -14.64 8.80
N VAL A 75 -8.60 -15.65 8.75
CA VAL A 75 -9.12 -16.19 7.50
C VAL A 75 -10.26 -15.30 7.03
N GLN A 76 -10.17 -14.82 5.80
CA GLN A 76 -11.19 -13.97 5.17
C GLN A 76 -11.09 -14.09 3.65
N ASP A 77 -12.22 -13.96 2.96
CA ASP A 77 -12.27 -13.99 1.48
C ASP A 77 -12.07 -12.60 0.88
N PHE A 78 -12.51 -11.57 1.59
CA PHE A 78 -12.33 -10.18 1.20
C PHE A 78 -10.97 -9.64 1.66
N HIS A 79 -10.33 -8.77 0.89
CA HIS A 79 -9.04 -8.12 1.22
C HIS A 79 -7.99 -9.10 1.78
N GLN A 80 -7.59 -10.10 0.98
CA GLN A 80 -6.65 -11.15 1.39
C GLN A 80 -5.17 -10.72 1.40
N SER A 81 -4.83 -9.61 0.74
CA SER A 81 -3.46 -9.09 0.69
C SER A 81 -2.90 -8.82 2.09
N ARG A 82 -1.64 -9.19 2.30
CA ARG A 82 -0.89 -9.02 3.55
C ARG A 82 0.42 -8.30 3.26
N TYR A 83 0.34 -7.04 2.90
CA TYR A 83 1.54 -6.25 2.64
C TYR A 83 2.45 -6.23 3.88
N LEU A 84 3.75 -6.39 3.63
CA LEU A 84 4.78 -6.52 4.66
C LEU A 84 5.81 -5.42 4.47
N SER A 85 6.24 -4.79 5.56
CA SER A 85 7.46 -4.01 5.55
C SER A 85 8.12 -4.00 6.92
N PHE A 86 9.43 -3.93 6.90
CA PHE A 86 10.24 -3.90 8.08
C PHE A 86 10.48 -2.47 8.53
N GLY A 87 10.04 -2.16 9.75
CA GLY A 87 10.20 -0.84 10.33
C GLY A 87 11.63 -0.54 10.77
N PRO A 88 11.95 0.75 10.98
CA PRO A 88 13.28 1.21 11.38
C PRO A 88 13.70 0.75 12.78
N ASN A 89 12.76 0.20 13.55
CA ASN A 89 12.97 -0.39 14.86
C ASN A 89 13.19 -1.92 14.81
N GLY A 90 13.36 -2.51 13.63
CA GLY A 90 13.54 -3.95 13.51
C GLY A 90 12.25 -4.77 13.65
N LYS A 91 11.05 -4.17 13.75
CA LYS A 91 9.79 -4.93 13.78
C LYS A 91 9.21 -5.13 12.38
N LEU A 92 8.55 -6.27 12.14
CA LEU A 92 7.77 -6.55 10.93
C LEU A 92 6.40 -5.89 11.08
N TYR A 93 6.03 -5.01 10.15
CA TYR A 93 4.70 -4.39 10.08
C TYR A 93 3.88 -5.06 8.98
N PHE A 94 2.58 -5.23 9.24
CA PHE A 94 1.67 -5.89 8.32
C PHE A 94 0.23 -5.36 8.45
N GLY A 95 -0.48 -5.29 7.32
CA GLY A 95 -1.89 -4.90 7.26
C GLY A 95 -2.83 -6.10 7.41
N ILE A 96 -3.98 -5.87 8.05
CA ILE A 96 -5.14 -6.78 8.04
C ILE A 96 -6.32 -5.98 7.53
N GLY A 97 -6.76 -6.28 6.31
CA GLY A 97 -7.92 -5.64 5.68
C GLY A 97 -9.24 -6.02 6.33
N MET A 98 -10.28 -5.26 6.04
CA MET A 98 -11.65 -5.56 6.43
C MET A 98 -12.16 -6.81 5.71
N PRO A 99 -12.94 -7.69 6.35
CA PRO A 99 -13.45 -8.92 5.72
C PRO A 99 -14.72 -8.66 4.88
N CYS A 100 -14.99 -7.40 4.54
CA CYS A 100 -16.20 -6.89 3.89
C CYS A 100 -15.90 -5.51 3.28
N ASP A 101 -16.84 -4.97 2.49
CA ASP A 101 -16.76 -3.58 2.04
C ASP A 101 -16.88 -2.61 3.23
N VAL A 102 -18.03 -2.60 3.91
CA VAL A 102 -18.32 -1.78 5.10
C VAL A 102 -19.09 -2.63 6.13
N CYS A 103 -18.45 -2.97 7.26
CA CYS A 103 -19.07 -3.72 8.35
C CYS A 103 -18.30 -3.54 9.66
N VAL A 104 -18.82 -4.10 10.77
CA VAL A 104 -18.17 -4.09 12.09
C VAL A 104 -17.83 -5.52 12.50
N PRO A 105 -16.69 -6.08 12.05
CA PRO A 105 -16.30 -7.43 12.41
C PRO A 105 -15.85 -7.50 13.87
N PRO A 106 -16.01 -8.66 14.54
CA PRO A 106 -15.45 -8.86 15.87
C PRO A 106 -13.92 -8.83 15.83
N THR A 107 -13.29 -8.65 17.00
CA THR A 107 -11.85 -8.91 17.13
C THR A 107 -11.59 -10.39 16.88
N TYR A 108 -10.65 -10.70 15.99
CA TYR A 108 -10.29 -12.07 15.67
C TYR A 108 -9.28 -12.62 16.68
N ARG A 109 -9.48 -13.87 17.09
CA ARG A 109 -8.51 -14.65 17.85
C ARG A 109 -8.69 -16.13 17.55
N ARG A 110 -7.66 -16.80 17.05
CA ARG A 110 -7.73 -18.22 16.66
C ARG A 110 -7.99 -19.15 17.85
N ASN A 111 -7.31 -18.93 18.97
CA ASN A 111 -7.48 -19.68 20.22
C ASN A 111 -7.03 -18.85 21.43
N ALA A 112 -7.17 -19.40 22.64
CA ALA A 112 -6.90 -18.71 23.90
C ALA A 112 -5.44 -18.27 24.13
N THR A 113 -4.48 -18.75 23.33
CA THR A 113 -3.05 -18.36 23.42
C THR A 113 -2.59 -17.54 22.21
N SER A 114 -3.35 -17.52 21.12
CA SER A 114 -3.00 -16.76 19.91
C SER A 114 -3.13 -15.25 20.13
N PRO A 115 -2.35 -14.43 19.39
CA PRO A 115 -2.54 -12.99 19.33
C PRO A 115 -3.95 -12.61 18.91
N LYS A 116 -4.40 -11.43 19.36
CA LYS A 116 -5.66 -10.82 18.91
C LYS A 116 -5.37 -9.93 17.72
N PHE A 117 -6.21 -10.03 16.70
CA PHE A 117 -6.15 -9.21 15.50
C PHE A 117 -7.42 -8.39 15.35
N LEU A 118 -7.24 -7.13 14.99
CA LEU A 118 -8.33 -6.27 14.57
C LEU A 118 -8.34 -6.24 13.04
N HIS A 119 -9.51 -6.34 12.43
CA HIS A 119 -9.63 -6.07 10.98
C HIS A 119 -9.57 -4.56 10.71
N GLY A 120 -9.16 -4.17 9.52
CA GLY A 120 -9.05 -2.76 9.17
C GLY A 120 -7.94 -2.06 9.96
N SER A 121 -6.75 -2.66 9.97
CA SER A 121 -5.67 -2.22 10.83
C SER A 121 -4.27 -2.52 10.27
N ILE A 122 -3.27 -1.87 10.88
CA ILE A 122 -1.85 -2.22 10.74
C ILE A 122 -1.38 -2.71 12.10
N HIS A 123 -0.71 -3.87 12.11
CA HIS A 123 -0.05 -4.46 13.27
C HIS A 123 1.47 -4.46 13.07
N ARG A 124 2.20 -4.73 14.15
CA ARG A 124 3.63 -5.05 14.09
C ARG A 124 3.98 -6.19 15.02
N ALA A 125 5.05 -6.92 14.71
CA ALA A 125 5.59 -7.99 15.54
C ALA A 125 7.13 -8.02 15.46
N ASN A 126 7.76 -8.81 16.32
CA ASN A 126 9.16 -9.21 16.12
C ASN A 126 9.26 -10.11 14.88
N ALA A 127 10.47 -10.29 14.34
CA ALA A 127 10.69 -11.09 13.13
C ALA A 127 10.33 -12.58 13.31
N ASP A 128 10.30 -13.08 14.54
CA ASP A 128 9.85 -14.43 14.90
C ASP A 128 8.33 -14.52 15.16
N GLY A 129 7.58 -13.43 14.99
CA GLY A 129 6.14 -13.36 15.22
C GLY A 129 5.74 -13.05 16.67
N THR A 130 6.69 -12.98 17.60
CA THR A 130 6.38 -12.63 19.01
C THR A 130 6.09 -11.12 19.17
N GLY A 131 5.46 -10.75 20.29
CA GLY A 131 5.25 -9.33 20.64
C GLY A 131 4.38 -8.57 19.64
N VAL A 132 3.30 -9.19 19.17
CA VAL A 132 2.30 -8.58 18.29
C VAL A 132 1.65 -7.38 18.97
N GLU A 133 1.62 -6.24 18.30
CA GLU A 133 0.99 -5.00 18.75
C GLU A 133 0.17 -4.35 17.63
N LEU A 134 -1.02 -3.85 17.98
CA LEU A 134 -1.80 -2.96 17.12
C LEU A 134 -1.07 -1.62 16.96
N TRP A 135 -0.79 -1.23 15.71
CA TRP A 135 -0.17 0.06 15.40
C TRP A 135 -1.22 1.11 15.05
N ALA A 136 -2.10 0.82 14.10
CA ALA A 136 -3.16 1.72 13.64
C ALA A 136 -4.44 0.93 13.37
N SER A 137 -5.60 1.53 13.65
CA SER A 137 -6.92 0.96 13.37
C SER A 137 -7.80 1.94 12.61
N GLY A 138 -9.02 1.53 12.26
CA GLY A 138 -9.95 2.39 11.52
C GLY A 138 -9.53 2.62 10.08
N LEU A 139 -8.94 1.58 9.50
CA LEU A 139 -8.55 1.46 8.10
C LEU A 139 -9.53 0.51 7.42
N ARG A 140 -9.69 0.58 6.10
CA ARG A 140 -10.45 -0.45 5.39
C ARG A 140 -9.52 -1.50 4.81
N ASN A 141 -8.56 -1.08 4.00
CA ASN A 141 -7.60 -1.98 3.39
C ASN A 141 -6.31 -1.22 3.03
N SER A 142 -5.36 -1.24 3.98
CA SER A 142 -4.05 -0.63 3.83
C SER A 142 -3.05 -1.66 3.34
N VAL A 143 -2.78 -1.63 2.03
CA VAL A 143 -1.91 -2.58 1.34
C VAL A 143 -0.59 -1.96 0.87
N GLY A 144 -0.28 -0.75 1.35
CA GLY A 144 1.00 -0.07 1.15
C GLY A 144 1.30 0.87 2.30
N PHE A 145 2.50 0.73 2.87
CA PHE A 145 3.04 1.67 3.84
C PHE A 145 4.55 1.71 3.79
N ASP A 146 5.09 2.84 4.23
CA ASP A 146 6.53 3.08 4.30
C ASP A 146 6.88 4.04 5.44
N PHE A 147 8.16 4.09 5.79
CA PHE A 147 8.68 4.92 6.85
C PHE A 147 9.46 6.09 6.26
N HIS A 148 9.13 7.30 6.69
CA HIS A 148 9.86 8.47 6.24
C HIS A 148 11.35 8.35 6.63
N PRO A 149 12.30 8.52 5.69
CA PRO A 149 13.70 8.14 5.88
C PRO A 149 14.40 8.91 7.00
N ARG A 150 14.05 10.19 7.19
CA ARG A 150 14.56 11.02 8.28
C ARG A 150 13.81 10.85 9.61
N THR A 151 12.50 11.06 9.63
CA THR A 151 11.71 11.08 10.87
C THR A 151 11.37 9.68 11.40
N ARG A 152 11.58 8.63 10.59
CA ARG A 152 11.28 7.23 10.89
C ARG A 152 9.80 6.97 11.21
N LYS A 153 8.91 7.88 10.81
CA LYS A 153 7.46 7.78 11.06
C LYS A 153 6.74 7.07 9.93
N LEU A 154 5.71 6.30 10.28
CA LEU A 154 4.94 5.49 9.33
C LEU A 154 3.90 6.33 8.61
N TYR A 155 3.84 6.16 7.29
CA TYR A 155 2.79 6.65 6.40
C TYR A 155 2.20 5.44 5.67
N PHE A 156 0.91 5.50 5.36
CA PHE A 156 0.22 4.39 4.71
C PHE A 156 -0.82 4.90 3.72
N ALA A 157 -1.03 4.13 2.67
CA ALA A 157 -2.16 4.25 1.76
C ALA A 157 -3.27 3.30 2.22
N ASP A 158 -4.52 3.75 2.14
CA ASP A 158 -5.70 2.98 2.49
C ASP A 158 -6.76 3.14 1.41
N ASN A 159 -7.27 2.00 0.92
CA ASN A 159 -8.38 1.96 -0.02
C ASN A 159 -9.66 2.28 0.75
N GLY A 160 -10.42 3.29 0.33
CA GLY A 160 -11.72 3.67 0.90
C GLY A 160 -12.82 2.67 0.54
N ALA A 161 -14.02 2.87 1.07
CA ALA A 161 -15.15 1.98 0.77
C ALA A 161 -15.56 2.05 -0.71
N ASP A 162 -16.00 0.92 -1.24
CA ASP A 162 -16.53 0.83 -2.59
C ASP A 162 -17.92 1.50 -2.63
N SER A 163 -18.74 1.22 -1.61
CA SER A 163 -20.08 1.79 -1.43
C SER A 163 -20.19 2.69 -0.21
N ILE A 164 -21.11 3.66 -0.25
CA ILE A 164 -21.53 4.42 0.92
C ILE A 164 -23.04 4.35 1.06
N GLY A 165 -23.52 3.86 2.21
CA GLY A 165 -24.95 3.61 2.41
C GLY A 165 -25.52 2.49 1.52
N GLY A 166 -24.68 1.54 1.12
CA GLY A 166 -25.06 0.47 0.20
C GLY A 166 -25.16 0.90 -1.28
N VAL A 167 -24.78 2.14 -1.60
CA VAL A 167 -24.79 2.65 -2.98
C VAL A 167 -23.36 2.91 -3.43
N MET A 168 -23.00 2.31 -4.57
CA MET A 168 -21.74 2.57 -5.26
C MET A 168 -21.73 4.01 -5.79
N THR A 169 -20.72 4.79 -5.43
CA THR A 169 -20.63 6.20 -5.83
C THR A 169 -19.34 6.48 -6.60
N ALA A 170 -19.42 7.12 -7.75
CA ALA A 170 -18.25 7.36 -8.60
C ALA A 170 -17.22 8.34 -8.00
N ASN A 171 -17.69 9.31 -7.20
CA ASN A 171 -16.87 10.45 -6.75
C ASN A 171 -16.56 10.49 -5.25
N ARG A 172 -16.95 9.45 -4.51
CA ARG A 172 -16.75 9.31 -3.07
C ARG A 172 -16.97 7.83 -2.66
N PRO A 173 -16.64 7.43 -1.43
CA PRO A 173 -15.62 8.07 -0.61
C PRO A 173 -14.24 8.01 -1.28
N ASP A 174 -13.30 8.79 -0.76
CA ASP A 174 -11.92 8.81 -1.27
C ASP A 174 -11.08 7.75 -0.56
N ASP A 175 -10.15 7.17 -1.33
CA ASP A 175 -8.94 6.57 -0.81
C ASP A 175 -8.09 7.63 -0.11
N LYS A 176 -7.23 7.20 0.81
CA LYS A 176 -6.50 8.14 1.67
C LYS A 176 -5.05 7.77 1.91
N LEU A 177 -4.23 8.81 2.08
CA LEU A 177 -2.91 8.73 2.69
C LEU A 177 -3.03 9.13 4.16
N GLY A 178 -2.62 8.23 5.04
CA GLY A 178 -2.56 8.46 6.47
C GLY A 178 -1.14 8.59 7.00
N TYR A 179 -1.05 9.14 8.22
CA TYR A 179 0.18 9.35 8.96
C TYR A 179 0.02 8.78 10.36
N ALA A 180 0.74 7.71 10.68
CA ALA A 180 0.66 7.02 11.96
C ALA A 180 2.02 7.02 12.69
N PRO A 181 2.43 8.16 13.28
CA PRO A 181 3.75 8.31 13.90
C PRO A 181 3.94 7.53 15.21
N ARG A 182 2.86 6.98 15.77
CA ARG A 182 2.82 6.24 17.03
C ARG A 182 1.68 5.23 17.02
N LYS A 183 1.77 4.24 17.92
CA LYS A 183 0.73 3.22 18.09
C LYS A 183 -0.58 3.78 18.63
N GLY A 184 -1.68 3.10 18.31
CA GLY A 184 -3.02 3.31 18.87
C GLY A 184 -3.86 4.39 18.19
N LEU A 185 -3.43 4.90 17.03
CA LEU A 185 -4.23 5.86 16.27
C LEU A 185 -5.37 5.14 15.54
N ASN A 186 -6.57 5.73 15.58
CA ASN A 186 -7.77 5.24 14.89
C ASN A 186 -8.13 6.20 13.77
N PHE A 187 -8.27 5.72 12.54
CA PHE A 187 -8.54 6.49 11.33
C PHE A 187 -10.01 6.45 10.86
N GLY A 188 -10.91 6.01 11.72
CA GLY A 188 -12.35 6.25 11.64
C GLY A 188 -13.20 5.19 10.94
N PHE A 189 -12.63 4.38 10.05
CA PHE A 189 -13.38 3.30 9.39
C PHE A 189 -13.89 2.28 10.43
N PRO A 190 -15.07 1.65 10.28
CA PRO A 190 -16.06 1.77 9.20
C PRO A 190 -17.06 2.92 9.37
N TYR A 191 -16.97 3.68 10.47
CA TYR A 191 -17.98 4.68 10.82
C TYR A 191 -17.75 6.06 10.20
N CYS A 192 -16.52 6.32 9.77
CA CYS A 192 -16.08 7.58 9.18
C CYS A 192 -15.24 7.29 7.94
N HIS A 193 -15.76 7.71 6.79
CA HIS A 193 -15.10 7.72 5.50
C HIS A 193 -14.32 9.02 5.30
N THR A 194 -13.59 9.11 4.19
CA THR A 194 -12.80 10.30 3.82
C THR A 194 -13.34 10.91 2.53
N THR A 195 -13.29 12.24 2.41
CA THR A 195 -13.47 12.96 1.15
C THR A 195 -12.52 14.16 1.06
N GLY A 196 -11.99 14.44 -0.12
CA GLY A 196 -11.06 15.52 -0.41
C GLY A 196 -11.70 16.69 -1.15
N ARG A 197 -10.94 17.79 -1.27
CA ARG A 197 -11.28 18.95 -2.10
C ARG A 197 -10.65 18.81 -3.49
N GLY A 198 -11.23 19.46 -4.50
CA GLY A 198 -10.79 19.32 -5.90
C GLY A 198 -11.29 18.05 -6.54
N GLY A 199 -11.09 17.88 -7.85
CA GLY A 199 -11.73 16.81 -8.62
C GLY A 199 -13.25 17.06 -8.72
N GLU A 200 -13.62 17.96 -9.63
CA GLU A 200 -15.02 18.38 -9.84
C GLU A 200 -15.91 17.19 -10.19
N ALA A 201 -17.21 17.29 -9.86
CA ALA A 201 -18.20 16.25 -10.14
C ALA A 201 -18.28 15.84 -11.62
N LYS A 202 -17.87 16.73 -12.54
CA LYS A 202 -17.86 16.50 -14.00
C LYS A 202 -16.52 15.97 -14.53
N LYS A 203 -15.44 16.00 -13.74
CA LYS A 203 -14.10 15.49 -14.09
C LYS A 203 -13.34 15.16 -12.80
N PRO A 204 -13.55 13.97 -12.20
CA PRO A 204 -12.71 13.57 -11.08
C PRO A 204 -11.24 13.48 -11.53
N ARG A 205 -10.44 14.42 -11.06
CA ARG A 205 -8.97 14.43 -11.17
C ARG A 205 -8.39 14.67 -9.79
N LEU A 206 -7.07 14.55 -9.65
CA LEU A 206 -6.31 14.63 -8.39
C LEU A 206 -6.93 15.60 -7.38
N ARG A 207 -7.15 15.12 -6.16
CA ARG A 207 -7.56 15.99 -5.05
C ARG A 207 -6.48 17.01 -4.75
N LEU A 208 -6.90 18.22 -4.39
CA LEU A 208 -6.00 19.28 -3.95
C LEU A 208 -5.24 18.84 -2.68
N PRO A 209 -4.00 19.34 -2.48
CA PRO A 209 -3.26 19.12 -1.25
C PRO A 209 -4.05 19.49 0.01
N GLY A 210 -4.09 18.57 0.99
CA GLY A 210 -4.60 18.85 2.33
C GLY A 210 -5.33 17.70 3.01
N VAL A 211 -5.57 17.92 4.31
CA VAL A 211 -6.26 16.99 5.22
C VAL A 211 -7.63 16.60 4.67
N GLY A 212 -7.92 15.31 4.67
CA GLY A 212 -9.22 14.80 4.24
C GLY A 212 -10.34 15.25 5.19
N THR A 213 -11.51 15.52 4.65
CA THR A 213 -12.71 15.81 5.43
C THR A 213 -13.38 14.48 5.81
N PRO A 214 -13.68 14.24 7.09
CA PRO A 214 -14.40 13.05 7.49
C PRO A 214 -15.85 13.08 7.00
N LEU A 215 -16.30 11.97 6.45
CA LEU A 215 -17.66 11.74 5.96
C LEU A 215 -18.30 10.62 6.81
N PRO A 216 -19.25 10.92 7.71
CA PRO A 216 -19.93 9.88 8.50
C PRO A 216 -20.61 8.85 7.60
N ASP A 217 -20.49 7.56 7.96
CA ASP A 217 -21.22 6.51 7.26
C ASP A 217 -22.74 6.67 7.47
N PRO A 218 -23.56 6.71 6.41
CA PRO A 218 -24.99 6.96 6.51
C PRO A 218 -25.79 5.78 7.06
N THR A 219 -25.22 4.57 7.13
CA THR A 219 -25.90 3.38 7.67
C THR A 219 -25.45 3.11 9.10
N LEU A 220 -24.13 3.01 9.31
CA LEU A 220 -23.52 2.66 10.59
C LEU A 220 -23.38 3.85 11.55
N ASN A 221 -23.39 5.09 11.04
CA ASN A 221 -23.05 6.26 11.86
C ASN A 221 -23.76 7.57 11.46
N ALA A 222 -24.95 7.52 10.84
CA ALA A 222 -25.65 8.72 10.34
C ALA A 222 -25.81 9.84 11.39
N ARG A 223 -26.19 9.45 12.61
CA ARG A 223 -26.39 10.38 13.75
C ARG A 223 -25.10 10.63 14.54
N GLN A 224 -23.96 10.10 14.08
CA GLN A 224 -22.67 10.13 14.75
C GLN A 224 -22.77 9.68 16.22
N ARG A 225 -23.50 8.57 16.47
CA ARG A 225 -23.68 8.00 17.81
C ARG A 225 -22.57 7.01 18.15
N ALA A 226 -22.13 6.21 17.18
CA ALA A 226 -21.02 5.27 17.37
C ALA A 226 -19.70 6.03 17.57
N VAL A 227 -19.44 7.03 16.73
CA VAL A 227 -18.29 7.92 16.87
C VAL A 227 -18.58 9.29 16.27
N LYS A 228 -18.07 10.34 16.92
CA LYS A 228 -18.03 11.70 16.34
C LYS A 228 -16.83 11.78 15.41
N CYS A 229 -17.05 11.81 14.10
CA CYS A 229 -15.97 11.70 13.11
C CYS A 229 -14.99 12.87 13.10
N LYS A 230 -15.40 14.03 13.65
CA LYS A 230 -14.55 15.22 13.84
C LYS A 230 -13.93 15.32 15.24
N SER A 231 -14.10 14.30 16.10
CA SER A 231 -13.52 14.32 17.45
C SER A 231 -12.03 13.99 17.43
N SER A 232 -11.34 14.36 18.51
CA SER A 232 -9.92 14.03 18.72
C SER A 232 -9.61 12.53 18.82
N LYS A 233 -10.64 11.67 18.93
CA LYS A 233 -10.50 10.20 18.94
C LYS A 233 -10.34 9.61 17.54
N VAL A 234 -10.64 10.38 16.49
CA VAL A 234 -10.48 9.98 15.09
C VAL A 234 -9.37 10.81 14.48
N THR A 235 -8.37 10.11 13.94
CA THR A 235 -7.23 10.69 13.26
C THR A 235 -7.63 10.92 11.80
N PRO A 236 -7.60 12.15 11.29
CA PRO A 236 -7.91 12.41 9.88
C PRO A 236 -6.77 11.90 8.98
N SER A 237 -7.08 11.66 7.71
CA SER A 237 -6.06 11.47 6.69
C SER A 237 -5.31 12.77 6.42
N ILE A 238 -4.03 12.67 6.07
CA ILE A 238 -3.23 13.84 5.71
C ILE A 238 -3.45 14.25 4.24
N GLN A 239 -3.97 13.35 3.42
CA GLN A 239 -4.36 13.59 2.04
C GLN A 239 -5.44 12.60 1.61
N ALA A 240 -6.48 13.09 0.95
CA ALA A 240 -7.37 12.25 0.16
C ALA A 240 -6.75 12.05 -1.23
N LEU A 241 -6.67 10.81 -1.71
CA LEU A 241 -6.03 10.49 -3.00
C LEU A 241 -7.01 10.55 -4.17
N GLY A 242 -8.29 10.38 -3.87
CA GLY A 242 -9.37 10.36 -4.85
C GLY A 242 -10.22 9.10 -4.65
N PRO A 243 -11.40 9.04 -5.26
CA PRO A 243 -12.29 7.90 -5.12
C PRO A 243 -11.80 6.75 -5.99
N HIS A 244 -11.69 5.57 -5.39
CA HIS A 244 -11.42 4.32 -6.09
C HIS A 244 -10.12 4.32 -6.91
N VAL A 245 -9.12 5.14 -6.56
CA VAL A 245 -7.82 5.11 -7.24
C VAL A 245 -6.98 3.88 -6.86
N ALA A 246 -7.41 3.16 -5.82
CA ALA A 246 -6.83 1.93 -5.32
C ALA A 246 -5.31 2.06 -5.06
N PRO A 247 -4.90 2.86 -4.06
CA PRO A 247 -3.49 3.07 -3.79
C PRO A 247 -2.92 1.83 -3.12
N LEU A 248 -2.12 1.06 -3.86
CA LEU A 248 -1.63 -0.24 -3.39
C LEU A 248 -0.25 -0.12 -2.76
N GLY A 249 0.74 0.42 -3.45
CA GLY A 249 2.11 0.52 -2.96
C GLY A 249 2.59 1.94 -2.81
N MET A 250 3.58 2.15 -1.93
CA MET A 250 4.15 3.47 -1.69
C MET A 250 5.59 3.40 -1.18
N ARG A 251 6.43 4.35 -1.62
CA ARG A 251 7.82 4.48 -1.18
C ARG A 251 8.23 5.93 -1.01
N PHE A 252 8.96 6.22 0.05
CA PHE A 252 9.74 7.43 0.14
C PHE A 252 10.97 7.34 -0.75
N TYR A 253 11.13 8.32 -1.64
CA TYR A 253 12.34 8.45 -2.42
C TYR A 253 13.45 9.04 -1.56
N SER A 254 14.54 8.29 -1.37
CA SER A 254 15.72 8.73 -0.62
C SER A 254 16.80 9.15 -1.61
N TRP A 255 17.02 10.45 -1.77
CA TRP A 255 17.98 10.92 -2.76
C TRP A 255 19.41 10.67 -2.31
N ARG A 256 20.20 10.12 -3.21
CA ARG A 256 21.67 10.05 -3.14
C ARG A 256 22.20 10.36 -4.53
N ALA A 257 23.41 10.91 -4.60
CA ALA A 257 24.08 11.08 -5.89
C ALA A 257 24.39 9.68 -6.46
N ALA A 258 23.64 9.26 -7.46
CA ALA A 258 23.76 7.96 -8.11
C ALA A 258 23.42 8.09 -9.61
N ARG A 259 23.85 7.10 -10.41
CA ARG A 259 23.84 7.15 -11.89
C ARG A 259 22.48 7.49 -12.48
N SER A 260 21.41 6.94 -11.93
CA SER A 260 20.04 7.05 -12.44
C SER A 260 19.15 7.89 -11.53
N ALA A 261 19.74 8.58 -10.55
CA ALA A 261 19.01 9.32 -9.53
C ALA A 261 18.15 10.44 -10.12
N PHE A 262 16.94 10.56 -9.61
CA PHE A 262 16.04 11.67 -9.92
C PHE A 262 16.61 12.99 -9.37
N PRO A 263 16.09 14.15 -9.80
CA PRO A 263 16.51 15.44 -9.26
C PRO A 263 16.42 15.48 -7.73
N ARG A 264 17.34 16.20 -7.07
CA ARG A 264 17.40 16.31 -5.60
C ARG A 264 16.09 16.78 -4.96
N ALA A 265 15.24 17.48 -5.69
CA ALA A 265 13.91 17.87 -5.25
C ALA A 265 13.00 16.68 -4.87
N TYR A 266 13.27 15.47 -5.38
CA TYR A 266 12.53 14.25 -5.04
C TYR A 266 12.89 13.71 -3.66
N ASP A 267 13.97 14.19 -3.02
CA ASP A 267 14.37 13.69 -1.71
C ASP A 267 13.27 13.85 -0.65
N GLY A 268 12.90 12.74 -0.01
CA GLY A 268 11.82 12.68 0.97
C GLY A 268 10.42 12.87 0.39
N SER A 269 10.27 12.89 -0.94
CA SER A 269 8.96 12.80 -1.58
C SER A 269 8.43 11.39 -1.43
N LEU A 270 7.12 11.26 -1.24
CA LEU A 270 6.44 9.98 -1.23
C LEU A 270 5.85 9.71 -2.62
N LEU A 271 6.18 8.56 -3.20
CA LEU A 271 5.58 8.07 -4.43
C LEU A 271 4.52 7.03 -4.06
N VAL A 272 3.34 7.13 -4.66
CA VAL A 272 2.20 6.23 -4.39
C VAL A 272 1.69 5.67 -5.72
N ALA A 273 1.64 4.35 -5.84
CA ALA A 273 1.10 3.63 -6.99
C ALA A 273 -0.42 3.51 -6.84
N GLU A 274 -1.15 4.17 -7.73
CA GLU A 274 -2.60 4.10 -7.84
C GLU A 274 -2.94 3.05 -8.90
N HIS A 275 -3.35 1.87 -8.45
CA HIS A 275 -3.64 0.69 -9.28
C HIS A 275 -4.84 0.91 -10.21
N GLY A 276 -5.75 1.78 -9.80
CA GLY A 276 -6.86 2.26 -10.58
C GLY A 276 -8.21 1.62 -10.24
N SER A 277 -9.28 2.34 -10.56
CA SER A 277 -10.66 1.97 -10.20
C SER A 277 -11.13 0.68 -10.84
N GLY A 278 -11.73 -0.21 -10.04
CA GLY A 278 -12.38 -1.43 -10.50
C GLY A 278 -13.73 -1.22 -11.22
N GLY A 279 -14.30 -2.32 -11.73
CA GLY A 279 -15.36 -2.34 -12.74
C GLY A 279 -16.79 -1.91 -12.35
N LEU A 280 -17.04 -1.40 -11.14
CA LEU A 280 -18.42 -1.43 -10.58
C LEU A 280 -19.26 -0.15 -10.75
N ASN A 281 -18.74 0.91 -11.36
CA ASN A 281 -19.56 1.99 -11.97
C ASN A 281 -18.73 2.73 -13.03
N ALA A 282 -18.81 2.22 -14.27
CA ALA A 282 -17.83 2.39 -15.34
C ALA A 282 -18.19 3.48 -16.37
N THR A 283 -18.33 4.73 -15.92
CA THR A 283 -18.25 5.86 -16.89
C THR A 283 -16.91 6.58 -16.81
N ASP A 284 -16.30 6.69 -15.62
CA ASP A 284 -15.01 7.39 -15.47
C ASP A 284 -13.96 6.59 -14.70
N ARG A 285 -12.99 5.98 -15.41
CA ARG A 285 -11.84 5.31 -14.79
C ARG A 285 -10.86 6.32 -14.17
N LEU A 286 -10.39 6.01 -12.95
CA LEU A 286 -9.50 6.86 -12.15
C LEU A 286 -8.28 6.08 -11.65
N GLY A 287 -7.19 6.79 -11.33
CA GLY A 287 -5.92 6.20 -10.90
C GLY A 287 -5.03 5.84 -12.09
N TYR A 288 -4.57 4.59 -12.15
CA TYR A 288 -3.71 4.06 -13.24
C TYR A 288 -2.46 4.92 -13.46
N ARG A 289 -1.78 5.24 -12.35
CA ARG A 289 -0.66 6.18 -12.35
C ARG A 289 0.18 6.03 -11.09
N VAL A 290 1.32 6.69 -11.09
CA VAL A 290 2.07 6.98 -9.86
C VAL A 290 1.94 8.47 -9.57
N VAL A 291 1.57 8.80 -8.33
CA VAL A 291 1.52 10.18 -7.85
C VAL A 291 2.71 10.46 -6.94
N ARG A 292 3.15 11.71 -6.93
CA ARG A 292 4.14 12.25 -6.01
C ARG A 292 3.45 13.14 -5.00
N VAL A 293 3.69 12.84 -3.73
CA VAL A 293 3.26 13.62 -2.58
C VAL A 293 4.51 14.26 -1.97
N VAL A 294 4.50 15.60 -1.89
CA VAL A 294 5.55 16.37 -1.23
C VAL A 294 5.03 16.82 0.12
N LEU A 295 5.81 16.54 1.16
CA LEU A 295 5.48 16.90 2.55
C LEU A 295 6.11 18.25 2.94
N SER A 296 5.54 18.87 3.97
CA SER A 296 6.15 19.97 4.70
C SER A 296 7.51 19.54 5.27
N LYS A 297 8.35 20.50 5.69
CA LYS A 297 9.62 20.19 6.36
C LYS A 297 9.44 19.33 7.62
N ALA A 298 8.32 19.51 8.33
CA ALA A 298 7.97 18.72 9.52
C ALA A 298 7.44 17.31 9.16
N GLY A 299 7.06 17.06 7.91
CA GLY A 299 6.53 15.78 7.42
C GLY A 299 5.04 15.58 7.70
N ASP A 300 4.38 16.46 8.43
CA ASP A 300 3.02 16.26 8.95
C ASP A 300 1.90 16.77 8.01
N ARG A 301 2.26 17.51 6.96
CA ARG A 301 1.31 18.13 6.03
C ARG A 301 1.74 17.89 4.58
N VAL A 302 0.77 17.62 3.72
CA VAL A 302 1.00 17.57 2.27
C VAL A 302 0.98 18.99 1.70
N VAL A 303 2.04 19.37 0.98
CA VAL A 303 2.18 20.67 0.31
C VAL A 303 2.04 20.57 -1.20
N ARG A 304 2.28 19.40 -1.79
CA ARG A 304 1.99 19.11 -3.20
C ARG A 304 1.52 17.67 -3.37
N HIS A 305 0.61 17.49 -4.32
CA HIS A 305 0.07 16.21 -4.75
C HIS A 305 -0.05 16.29 -6.27
N GLU A 306 0.85 15.64 -6.99
CA GLU A 306 1.03 15.80 -8.44
C GLU A 306 1.27 14.44 -9.12
N ARG A 307 0.99 14.35 -10.43
CA ARG A 307 1.33 13.13 -11.18
C ARG A 307 2.85 13.01 -11.28
N PHE A 308 3.35 11.80 -11.03
CA PHE A 308 4.74 11.45 -11.31
C PHE A 308 4.86 10.75 -12.66
N ILE A 309 4.11 9.66 -12.87
CA ILE A 309 4.04 8.91 -14.13
C ILE A 309 2.59 8.54 -14.39
N SER A 310 2.17 8.66 -15.64
CA SER A 310 0.85 8.25 -16.13
C SER A 310 1.00 7.57 -17.51
N GLY A 311 -0.06 6.93 -18.00
CA GLY A 311 -0.08 6.29 -19.32
C GLY A 311 -0.69 4.88 -19.31
N TRP A 312 -0.85 4.28 -18.13
CA TRP A 312 -1.55 3.01 -17.96
C TRP A 312 -3.04 3.09 -18.30
N LEU A 313 -3.62 4.28 -18.19
CA LEU A 313 -4.93 4.62 -18.74
C LEU A 313 -4.71 5.60 -19.88
N GLN A 314 -4.91 5.14 -21.12
CA GLN A 314 -4.64 5.92 -22.33
C GLN A 314 -5.55 7.15 -22.45
N LYS A 315 -6.76 7.07 -21.90
CA LYS A 315 -7.68 8.21 -21.80
C LYS A 315 -8.42 8.15 -20.47
N GLU A 316 -8.26 9.18 -19.65
CA GLU A 316 -9.06 9.31 -18.42
C GLU A 316 -10.55 9.42 -18.80
N GLY A 317 -11.43 8.76 -18.04
CA GLY A 317 -12.86 8.83 -18.31
C GLY A 317 -13.38 7.89 -19.42
N THR A 318 -12.66 6.81 -19.74
CA THR A 318 -13.07 5.88 -20.82
C THR A 318 -13.21 4.43 -20.36
N PRO A 319 -13.86 3.56 -21.16
CA PRO A 319 -14.06 2.14 -20.84
C PRO A 319 -12.75 1.36 -20.64
N ASP A 320 -12.88 0.13 -20.16
CA ASP A 320 -11.77 -0.78 -19.82
C ASP A 320 -10.77 -1.03 -20.96
N SER A 321 -11.21 -0.92 -22.21
CA SER A 321 -10.34 -1.06 -23.39
C SER A 321 -9.21 -0.03 -23.47
N SER A 322 -9.21 1.00 -22.62
CA SER A 322 -8.15 2.01 -22.53
C SER A 322 -7.08 1.71 -21.47
N ILE A 323 -7.22 0.62 -20.72
CA ILE A 323 -6.29 0.18 -19.67
C ILE A 323 -5.21 -0.71 -20.30
N VAL A 324 -3.94 -0.31 -20.18
CA VAL A 324 -2.78 -1.05 -20.71
C VAL A 324 -1.87 -1.64 -19.62
N GLY A 325 -2.22 -1.41 -18.35
CA GLY A 325 -1.59 -2.01 -17.18
C GLY A 325 -2.08 -1.35 -15.89
N ARG A 326 -1.55 -1.79 -14.74
CA ARG A 326 -2.02 -1.41 -13.41
C ARG A 326 -0.84 -1.42 -12.42
N PRO A 327 -0.28 -0.26 -12.04
CA PRO A 327 0.87 -0.21 -11.16
C PRO A 327 0.50 -0.65 -9.72
N VAL A 328 1.32 -1.50 -9.10
CA VAL A 328 1.05 -2.11 -7.79
C VAL A 328 2.00 -1.56 -6.72
N ASP A 329 3.28 -1.91 -6.74
CA ASP A 329 4.26 -1.47 -5.73
C ASP A 329 5.52 -0.86 -6.36
N LEU A 330 6.26 -0.14 -5.52
CA LEU A 330 7.41 0.66 -5.86
C LEU A 330 8.64 0.14 -5.09
N LEU A 331 9.82 0.16 -5.71
CA LEU A 331 11.09 -0.09 -5.01
C LEU A 331 12.19 0.79 -5.59
N GLN A 332 12.94 1.50 -4.73
CA GLN A 332 14.10 2.27 -5.18
C GLN A 332 15.34 1.38 -5.23
N LEU A 333 16.05 1.39 -6.36
CA LEU A 333 17.33 0.68 -6.51
C LEU A 333 18.52 1.53 -6.03
N PRO A 334 19.68 0.91 -5.70
CA PRO A 334 20.88 1.62 -5.27
C PRO A 334 21.40 2.68 -6.25
N ASP A 335 21.17 2.48 -7.56
CA ASP A 335 21.55 3.44 -8.60
C ASP A 335 20.64 4.69 -8.66
N GLY A 336 19.61 4.75 -7.80
CA GLY A 336 18.65 5.84 -7.71
C GLY A 336 17.45 5.71 -8.63
N SER A 337 17.38 4.68 -9.47
CA SER A 337 16.20 4.36 -10.28
C SER A 337 15.06 3.78 -9.44
N LEU A 338 13.88 3.72 -10.03
CA LEU A 338 12.67 3.22 -9.39
C LEU A 338 12.11 2.02 -10.17
N LEU A 339 11.82 0.93 -9.50
CA LEU A 339 11.04 -0.18 -10.03
C LEU A 339 9.55 0.03 -9.71
N ILE A 340 8.69 -0.34 -10.66
CA ILE A 340 7.24 -0.34 -10.52
C ILE A 340 6.73 -1.70 -10.99
N SER A 341 6.14 -2.49 -10.10
CA SER A 341 5.44 -3.71 -10.51
C SER A 341 4.09 -3.38 -11.14
N ASP A 342 3.71 -4.15 -12.15
CA ASP A 342 2.48 -3.97 -12.91
C ASP A 342 1.83 -5.33 -13.16
N ASP A 343 0.76 -5.62 -12.41
CA ASP A 343 0.06 -6.90 -12.51
C ASP A 343 -0.90 -6.94 -13.71
N GLY A 344 -1.32 -5.79 -14.23
CA GLY A 344 -2.15 -5.69 -15.43
C GLY A 344 -1.38 -5.97 -16.72
N ALA A 345 -0.11 -5.55 -16.78
CA ALA A 345 0.78 -5.79 -17.91
C ALA A 345 1.77 -6.94 -17.68
N ASP A 346 1.70 -7.63 -16.55
CA ASP A 346 2.59 -8.73 -16.13
C ASP A 346 4.09 -8.39 -16.29
N CYS A 347 4.49 -7.23 -15.76
CA CYS A 347 5.88 -6.78 -15.89
C CYS A 347 6.36 -5.94 -14.69
N VAL A 348 7.67 -5.66 -14.69
CA VAL A 348 8.30 -4.71 -13.77
C VAL A 348 8.98 -3.63 -14.60
N TRP A 349 8.51 -2.39 -14.47
CA TRP A 349 9.08 -1.23 -15.13
C TRP A 349 10.28 -0.71 -14.34
N ARG A 350 11.38 -0.34 -15.02
CA ARG A 350 12.45 0.46 -14.43
C ARG A 350 12.40 1.88 -14.96
N VAL A 351 12.28 2.83 -14.04
CA VAL A 351 12.24 4.26 -14.33
C VAL A 351 13.57 4.89 -13.96
N THR A 352 14.24 5.47 -14.95
CA THR A 352 15.50 6.19 -14.78
C THR A 352 15.34 7.66 -15.13
N TYR A 353 16.16 8.52 -14.53
CA TYR A 353 16.26 9.91 -14.95
C TYR A 353 17.55 10.13 -15.72
N LYS A 354 17.43 10.62 -16.95
CA LYS A 354 18.56 11.10 -17.75
C LYS A 354 18.46 12.61 -17.83
N ARG A 355 19.42 13.31 -17.24
CA ARG A 355 19.48 14.78 -17.32
C ARG A 355 19.55 15.17 -18.81
N PRO A 356 18.70 16.09 -19.29
CA PRO A 356 18.79 16.58 -20.67
C PRO A 356 20.21 17.07 -20.95
N LYS A 357 20.75 16.72 -22.13
CA LYS A 357 21.97 17.36 -22.61
C LYS A 357 21.63 18.85 -22.79
N ARG A 358 22.44 19.73 -22.20
CA ARG A 358 22.29 21.18 -22.35
C ARG A 358 22.56 21.60 -23.77
#